data_AF-A0A239E6A9-F1
#
_entry.id   AF-A0A239E6A9-F1
#
_cell.length_a   1.000
_cell.length_b   1.000
_cell.length_c   1.000
_cell.angle_alpha   90.00
_cell.angle_beta   90.00
_cell.angle_gamma   90.00
#
_symmetry.space_group_name_H-M   'P 1'
#
loop_
_entity.id
_entity.type
_entity.pdbx_description
1 polymer ?
#
loop_
_entity_poly.entity_id
_entity_poly.type
_entity_poly.pdbx_seq_one_letter_code
_entity_poly.pdbx_strand_id
1 'polypeptide(L)'
;MKLKHTHINISLFSLGCFILLLGCSTTKQLEFAKEKSNTISLGAIVKKEGALKNNVEIKGVPDLDQKIRVSVIEKEFTKASFSKYVRIFDTQKPSIEFDDTTENKPTYFEIELIDDIGYASSINNDVTSREYVKNSKKAGVVSKIVMVSKSAVSFENMTSAFLEEIENQYVVNVYNNEELLATLSFSEIVVFDYQISFFCYGKNQRNQVVIMDIVEEGKSCKRPLERKAEKLETIKKLIDY
;
A
#
# COMPACT_ATOMS: atom_id res chain seq x y z
N MET A 1 -12.46 39.09 83.85
CA MET A 1 -13.89 38.74 83.93
C MET A 1 -14.42 38.50 82.52
N LYS A 2 -14.82 37.24 82.26
CA LYS A 2 -15.73 36.73 81.21
C LYS A 2 -15.50 37.10 79.73
N LEU A 3 -15.02 36.07 79.01
CA LEU A 3 -15.32 35.65 77.63
C LEU A 3 -16.50 36.35 76.92
N LYS A 4 -16.27 36.65 75.64
CA LYS A 4 -17.30 36.48 74.60
C LYS A 4 -16.65 36.01 73.29
N HIS A 5 -16.80 34.70 73.04
CA HIS A 5 -16.72 34.12 71.71
C HIS A 5 -17.86 34.69 70.85
N THR A 6 -17.53 35.12 69.63
CA THR A 6 -18.54 35.40 68.61
C THR A 6 -18.22 34.51 67.43
N HIS A 7 -19.08 33.51 67.23
CA HIS A 7 -19.10 32.64 66.06
C HIS A 7 -19.59 33.45 64.86
N ILE A 8 -18.77 33.55 63.81
CA ILE A 8 -19.21 34.03 62.50
C ILE A 8 -19.36 32.80 61.61
N ASN A 9 -20.58 32.65 61.09
CA ASN A 9 -21.07 31.51 60.34
C ASN A 9 -20.29 31.28 59.04
N ILE A 10 -19.77 30.07 58.91
CA ILE A 10 -19.30 29.44 57.68
C ILE A 10 -20.54 28.86 57.00
N SER A 11 -21.14 29.61 56.08
CA SER A 11 -22.12 29.12 55.11
C SER A 11 -22.32 30.22 54.07
N LEU A 12 -22.36 29.87 52.78
CA LEU A 12 -22.28 30.74 51.59
C LEU A 12 -20.87 31.14 51.12
N PHE A 13 -20.02 30.15 50.86
CA PHE A 13 -18.98 30.28 49.84
C PHE A 13 -18.82 28.97 49.06
N SER A 14 -19.95 28.38 48.65
CA SER A 14 -19.99 27.12 47.88
C SER A 14 -20.97 27.24 46.71
N LEU A 15 -20.93 28.35 45.97
CA LEU A 15 -21.72 28.53 44.76
C LEU A 15 -20.99 29.46 43.78
N GLY A 16 -19.79 29.06 43.37
CA GLY A 16 -18.97 29.92 42.49
C GLY A 16 -17.74 29.24 41.91
N CYS A 17 -17.75 27.92 41.73
CA CYS A 17 -16.63 27.20 41.12
C CYS A 17 -17.09 25.92 40.37
N PHE A 18 -18.19 26.01 39.63
CA PHE A 18 -18.74 24.87 38.85
C PHE A 18 -19.12 25.26 37.40
N ILE A 19 -18.45 26.25 36.82
CA ILE A 19 -18.66 26.68 35.42
C ILE A 19 -17.32 26.93 34.71
N LEU A 20 -16.40 25.96 34.75
CA LEU A 20 -15.17 25.99 33.95
C LEU A 20 -14.79 24.64 33.30
N LEU A 21 -15.72 23.69 33.17
CA LEU A 21 -15.46 22.37 32.56
C LEU A 21 -16.29 22.07 31.30
N LEU A 22 -16.83 23.08 30.62
CA LEU A 22 -17.47 22.92 29.31
C LEU A 22 -16.65 23.64 28.24
N GLY A 23 -15.53 23.03 27.86
CA GLY A 23 -14.61 23.61 26.88
C GLY A 23 -13.56 22.66 26.36
N CYS A 24 -13.88 21.37 26.19
CA CYS A 24 -13.12 20.48 25.33
C CYS A 24 -14.03 20.15 24.14
N SER A 25 -14.21 21.12 23.25
CA SER A 25 -14.74 20.84 21.92
C SER A 25 -13.78 19.86 21.28
N THR A 26 -14.26 18.64 21.06
CA THR A 26 -13.63 17.64 20.21
C THR A 26 -13.08 18.36 18.98
N THR A 27 -11.76 18.44 18.88
CA THR A 27 -11.07 18.68 17.62
C THR A 27 -11.64 17.66 16.66
N LYS A 28 -12.58 18.11 15.82
CA LYS A 28 -12.91 17.40 14.59
C LYS A 28 -11.57 17.23 13.92
N GLN A 29 -11.07 15.99 13.93
CA GLN A 29 -9.96 15.59 13.08
C GLN A 29 -10.38 16.09 11.71
N LEU A 30 -9.66 17.10 11.23
CA LEU A 30 -9.73 17.53 9.86
C LEU A 30 -9.51 16.25 9.06
N GLU A 31 -10.58 15.69 8.50
CA GLU A 31 -10.44 14.73 7.42
C GLU A 31 -9.58 15.47 6.42
N PHE A 32 -8.32 15.03 6.30
CA PHE A 32 -7.47 15.48 5.23
C PHE A 32 -8.29 15.21 3.96
N ALA A 33 -8.76 16.30 3.35
CA ALA A 33 -9.19 16.31 1.98
C ALA A 33 -8.05 15.63 1.21
N LYS A 34 -8.26 14.36 0.90
CA LYS A 34 -7.32 13.48 0.20
C LYS A 34 -7.42 13.88 -1.27
N GLU A 35 -7.05 15.13 -1.54
CA GLU A 35 -7.02 15.67 -2.89
C GLU A 35 -5.82 15.08 -3.63
N LYS A 36 -6.08 14.69 -4.88
CA LYS A 36 -5.22 14.03 -5.86
C LYS A 36 -4.90 12.56 -5.62
N SER A 37 -5.85 11.75 -6.11
CA SER A 37 -5.68 10.46 -6.75
C SER A 37 -4.29 10.25 -7.39
N ASN A 38 -3.32 9.84 -6.58
CA ASN A 38 -2.26 8.97 -7.04
C ASN A 38 -2.91 7.59 -7.22
N THR A 39 -3.32 7.28 -8.45
CA THR A 39 -3.88 5.96 -8.79
C THR A 39 -2.83 4.92 -8.42
N ILE A 40 -3.16 4.07 -7.44
CA ILE A 40 -2.29 2.96 -7.04
C ILE A 40 -2.09 2.05 -8.25
N SER A 41 -0.85 1.91 -8.71
CA SER A 41 -0.47 0.97 -9.77
C SER A 41 0.33 -0.20 -9.20
N LEU A 42 0.16 -1.38 -9.80
CA LEU A 42 0.99 -2.55 -9.49
C LEU A 42 2.46 -2.23 -9.81
N GLY A 43 3.39 -2.67 -8.96
CA GLY A 43 4.82 -2.36 -9.15
C GLY A 43 5.19 -0.91 -8.82
N ALA A 44 4.30 -0.09 -8.27
CA ALA A 44 4.70 1.21 -7.75
C ALA A 44 5.54 1.05 -6.48
N ILE A 45 6.66 1.79 -6.40
CA ILE A 45 7.39 1.98 -5.16
C ILE A 45 6.63 2.99 -4.31
N VAL A 46 6.42 2.63 -3.05
CA VAL A 46 5.64 3.42 -2.10
C VAL A 46 6.39 3.63 -0.80
N LYS A 47 6.04 4.70 -0.09
CA LYS A 47 6.40 4.93 1.30
C LYS A 47 5.19 4.66 2.18
N LYS A 48 5.28 3.68 3.09
CA LYS A 48 4.21 3.38 4.06
C LYS A 48 4.48 4.06 5.40
N GLU A 49 3.55 4.89 5.86
CA GLU A 49 3.63 5.62 7.13
C GLU A 49 2.65 5.07 8.17
N GLY A 50 3.17 4.50 9.25
CA GLY A 50 2.35 3.91 10.31
C GLY A 50 1.72 2.56 9.92
N ALA A 51 0.79 2.09 10.75
CA ALA A 51 0.17 0.77 10.58
C ALA A 51 -0.98 0.75 9.57
N LEU A 52 -1.63 1.90 9.34
CA LEU A 52 -2.81 1.99 8.50
C LEU A 52 -2.44 1.80 7.03
N LYS A 53 -3.24 0.99 6.33
CA LYS A 53 -3.08 0.68 4.92
C LYS A 53 -3.15 1.92 4.02
N ASN A 54 -3.94 2.91 4.40
CA ASN A 54 -4.24 4.09 3.57
C ASN A 54 -3.17 5.20 3.66
N ASN A 55 -2.18 5.05 4.54
CA ASN A 55 -1.10 6.01 4.74
C ASN A 55 0.08 5.66 3.83
N VAL A 56 -0.17 5.72 2.53
CA VAL A 56 0.79 5.29 1.50
C VAL A 56 0.97 6.41 0.52
N GLU A 57 2.23 6.75 0.26
CA GLU A 57 2.63 7.76 -0.71
C GLU A 57 3.37 7.07 -1.86
N ILE A 58 2.91 7.25 -3.10
CA ILE A 58 3.63 6.77 -4.29
C ILE A 58 4.90 7.60 -4.48
N LYS A 59 6.02 6.93 -4.73
CA LYS A 59 7.35 7.56 -4.86
C LYS A 59 7.92 7.44 -6.25
N GLY A 60 7.48 6.44 -7.00
CA GLY A 60 7.86 6.24 -8.39
C GLY A 60 7.49 4.83 -8.85
N VAL A 61 7.72 4.59 -10.12
CA VAL A 61 7.77 3.26 -10.73
C VAL A 61 9.22 3.07 -11.20
N PRO A 62 9.87 1.93 -10.92
CA PRO A 62 11.21 1.67 -11.42
C PRO A 62 11.18 1.43 -12.92
N ASP A 63 12.32 1.59 -13.60
CA ASP A 63 12.42 1.16 -15.00
C ASP A 63 12.42 -0.38 -15.06
N LEU A 64 11.64 -0.97 -15.96
CA LEU A 64 11.63 -2.42 -16.17
C LEU A 64 12.62 -2.83 -17.26
N ASP A 65 13.64 -3.59 -16.89
CA ASP A 65 14.61 -4.17 -17.83
C ASP A 65 14.10 -5.44 -18.53
N GLN A 66 12.99 -6.00 -18.05
CA GLN A 66 12.31 -7.17 -18.60
C GLN A 66 10.82 -7.16 -18.21
N LYS A 67 10.02 -7.94 -18.93
CA LYS A 67 8.62 -8.18 -18.54
C LYS A 67 8.57 -8.97 -17.24
N ILE A 68 7.75 -8.54 -16.29
CA ILE A 68 7.65 -9.14 -14.96
C ILE A 68 6.40 -10.00 -14.89
N ARG A 69 6.53 -11.29 -14.56
CA ARG A 69 5.38 -12.18 -14.54
C ARG A 69 4.40 -11.79 -13.44
N VAL A 70 3.11 -11.78 -13.78
CA VAL A 70 2.01 -11.55 -12.84
C VAL A 70 1.00 -12.69 -12.86
N SER A 71 0.31 -12.88 -11.74
CA SER A 71 -0.90 -13.70 -11.65
C SER A 71 -2.11 -12.81 -11.83
N VAL A 72 -3.12 -13.29 -12.57
CA VAL A 72 -4.43 -12.63 -12.73
C VAL A 72 -5.51 -13.64 -12.31
N ILE A 73 -6.32 -13.29 -11.32
CA ILE A 73 -7.38 -14.15 -10.79
C ILE A 73 -8.70 -13.38 -10.83
N GLU A 74 -9.67 -13.90 -11.57
CA GLU A 74 -11.05 -13.41 -11.55
C GLU A 74 -11.81 -13.94 -10.33
N LYS A 75 -12.61 -13.08 -9.70
CA LYS A 75 -13.43 -13.41 -8.54
C LYS A 75 -14.78 -12.73 -8.61
N GLU A 76 -15.81 -13.41 -8.14
CA GLU A 76 -17.13 -12.81 -7.93
C GLU A 76 -17.14 -11.87 -6.72
N PHE A 77 -17.92 -10.80 -6.81
CA PHE A 77 -18.18 -9.94 -5.66
C PHE A 77 -18.89 -10.69 -4.54
N THR A 78 -18.43 -10.42 -3.32
CA THR A 78 -19.12 -10.75 -2.06
C THR A 78 -19.58 -9.44 -1.43
N LYS A 79 -20.48 -9.50 -0.45
CA LYS A 79 -20.84 -8.33 0.37
C LYS A 79 -19.61 -7.58 0.91
N ALA A 80 -18.58 -8.31 1.32
CA ALA A 80 -17.35 -7.75 1.87
C ALA A 80 -16.50 -7.04 0.80
N SER A 81 -16.26 -7.66 -0.36
CA SER A 81 -15.47 -7.03 -1.44
C SER A 81 -16.24 -5.88 -2.10
N PHE A 82 -17.57 -6.02 -2.25
CA PHE A 82 -18.40 -4.94 -2.79
C PHE A 82 -18.42 -3.73 -1.84
N SER A 83 -18.48 -3.95 -0.52
CA SER A 83 -18.38 -2.85 0.45
C SER A 83 -17.06 -2.09 0.34
N LYS A 84 -15.93 -2.77 0.07
CA LYS A 84 -14.65 -2.11 -0.18
C LYS A 84 -14.68 -1.30 -1.48
N TYR A 85 -15.26 -1.87 -2.53
CA TYR A 85 -15.44 -1.21 -3.82
C TYR A 85 -16.32 0.04 -3.74
N VAL A 86 -17.45 0.02 -3.02
CA VAL A 86 -18.30 1.21 -2.89
C VAL A 86 -17.60 2.33 -2.11
N ARG A 87 -16.79 1.99 -1.11
CA ARG A 87 -16.09 2.97 -0.26
C ARG A 87 -15.13 3.90 -1.01
N ILE A 88 -14.65 3.52 -2.19
CA ILE A 88 -13.74 4.37 -2.96
C ILE A 88 -14.47 5.46 -3.76
N PHE A 89 -15.79 5.39 -3.90
CA PHE A 89 -16.56 6.37 -4.67
C PHE A 89 -17.10 7.54 -3.84
N ASP A 90 -17.00 7.51 -2.50
CA ASP A 90 -17.47 8.54 -1.55
C ASP A 90 -18.87 9.10 -1.84
N THR A 91 -18.99 10.11 -2.71
CA THR A 91 -20.24 10.75 -3.13
C THR A 91 -20.72 10.38 -4.54
N GLN A 92 -19.89 9.71 -5.35
CA GLN A 92 -20.22 9.26 -6.70
C GLN A 92 -20.89 7.88 -6.67
N LYS A 93 -21.79 7.64 -7.64
CA LYS A 93 -22.40 6.32 -7.78
C LYS A 93 -21.35 5.35 -8.36
N PRO A 94 -21.13 4.17 -7.75
CA PRO A 94 -20.29 3.14 -8.33
C PRO A 94 -20.83 2.70 -9.70
N SER A 95 -19.93 2.29 -10.59
CA SER A 95 -20.30 1.82 -11.94
C SER A 95 -20.89 0.41 -11.94
N ILE A 96 -20.69 -0.36 -10.86
CA ILE A 96 -21.23 -1.71 -10.68
C ILE A 96 -22.34 -1.70 -9.63
N GLU A 97 -23.47 -2.33 -9.97
CA GLU A 97 -24.54 -2.69 -9.04
C GLU A 97 -24.37 -4.13 -8.55
N PHE A 98 -24.67 -4.40 -7.29
CA PHE A 98 -24.51 -5.72 -6.68
C PHE A 98 -25.80 -6.12 -5.95
N ASP A 99 -26.31 -7.30 -6.32
CA ASP A 99 -27.37 -8.01 -5.63
C ASP A 99 -26.83 -9.39 -5.23
N ASP A 100 -27.02 -9.75 -3.95
CA ASP A 100 -26.60 -11.02 -3.38
C ASP A 100 -27.42 -12.21 -3.94
N THR A 101 -28.65 -11.93 -4.36
CA THR A 101 -29.67 -12.92 -4.73
C THR A 101 -29.66 -13.31 -6.20
N THR A 102 -28.95 -12.56 -7.04
CA THR A 102 -28.83 -12.85 -8.48
C THR A 102 -27.84 -13.98 -8.74
N GLU A 103 -28.17 -14.85 -9.69
CA GLU A 103 -27.30 -15.94 -10.13
C GLU A 103 -25.99 -15.44 -10.75
N ASN A 104 -26.06 -14.36 -11.54
CA ASN A 104 -24.90 -13.74 -12.19
C ASN A 104 -24.38 -12.57 -11.36
N LYS A 105 -23.35 -12.82 -10.55
CA LYS A 105 -22.70 -11.77 -9.76
C LYS A 105 -21.65 -11.03 -10.58
N PRO A 106 -21.49 -9.71 -10.39
CA PRO A 106 -20.40 -8.99 -11.02
C PRO A 106 -19.06 -9.55 -10.54
N THR A 107 -18.03 -9.47 -11.39
CA THR A 107 -16.68 -9.93 -11.09
C THR A 107 -15.69 -8.78 -10.92
N TYR A 108 -14.58 -9.08 -10.26
CA TYR A 108 -13.40 -8.23 -10.14
C TYR A 108 -12.16 -9.10 -10.31
N PHE A 109 -11.00 -8.46 -10.42
CA PHE A 109 -9.74 -9.17 -10.63
C PHE A 109 -8.74 -8.84 -9.53
N GLU A 110 -7.97 -9.85 -9.13
CA GLU A 110 -6.74 -9.70 -8.36
C GLU A 110 -5.55 -9.87 -9.30
N ILE A 111 -4.66 -8.89 -9.32
CA ILE A 111 -3.41 -8.96 -10.07
C ILE A 111 -2.24 -8.89 -9.08
N GLU A 112 -1.31 -9.83 -9.17
CA GLU A 112 -0.22 -10.00 -8.21
C GLU A 112 1.12 -10.21 -8.91
N LEU A 113 2.16 -9.50 -8.46
CA LEU A 113 3.54 -9.78 -8.85
C LEU A 113 3.93 -11.16 -8.31
N ILE A 114 4.36 -12.06 -9.20
CA ILE A 114 4.79 -13.42 -8.81
C ILE A 114 6.25 -13.71 -9.19
N ASP A 115 6.92 -12.76 -9.84
CA ASP A 115 8.35 -12.82 -10.16
C ASP A 115 9.14 -11.79 -9.34
N ASP A 116 9.33 -12.12 -8.06
CA ASP A 116 10.08 -11.28 -7.12
C ASP A 116 11.54 -11.12 -7.55
N ILE A 117 12.13 -12.13 -8.22
CA ILE A 117 13.52 -12.10 -8.69
C ILE A 117 13.65 -11.11 -9.85
N GLY A 118 12.78 -11.22 -10.85
CA GLY A 118 12.77 -10.32 -12.00
C GLY A 118 12.57 -8.87 -11.55
N TYR A 119 11.58 -8.63 -10.69
CA TYR A 119 11.28 -7.28 -10.22
C TYR A 119 12.39 -6.70 -9.31
N ALA A 120 13.00 -7.52 -8.45
CA ALA A 120 14.18 -7.12 -7.68
C ALA A 120 15.38 -6.79 -8.60
N SER A 121 15.56 -7.55 -9.69
CA SER A 121 16.59 -7.25 -10.70
C SER A 121 16.37 -5.89 -11.34
N SER A 122 15.15 -5.60 -11.80
CA SER A 122 14.80 -4.30 -12.42
C SER A 122 15.10 -3.14 -11.47
N ILE A 123 14.67 -3.23 -10.19
CA ILE A 123 14.99 -2.20 -9.20
C ILE A 123 16.50 -2.08 -8.98
N ASN A 124 17.24 -3.19 -8.90
CA ASN A 124 18.69 -3.10 -8.68
C ASN A 124 19.44 -2.43 -9.85
N ASN A 125 18.88 -2.50 -11.07
CA ASN A 125 19.41 -1.90 -12.27
C ASN A 125 19.01 -0.41 -12.41
N ASP A 126 17.84 -0.02 -11.91
CA ASP A 126 17.46 1.38 -11.72
C ASP A 126 18.16 1.97 -10.47
N VAL A 127 19.25 2.71 -10.71
CA VAL A 127 20.06 3.33 -9.65
C VAL A 127 19.22 4.24 -8.74
N THR A 128 18.28 5.00 -9.30
CA THR A 128 17.48 5.97 -8.54
C THR A 128 16.53 5.23 -7.61
N SER A 129 15.78 4.27 -8.13
CA SER A 129 14.88 3.44 -7.33
C SER A 129 15.64 2.60 -6.29
N ARG A 130 16.76 1.98 -6.68
CA ARG A 130 17.61 1.20 -5.76
C ARG A 130 18.06 2.04 -4.58
N GLU A 131 18.60 3.23 -4.82
CA GLU A 131 19.08 4.09 -3.75
C GLU A 131 17.93 4.61 -2.87
N TYR A 132 16.79 4.94 -3.46
CA TYR A 132 15.61 5.34 -2.68
C TYR A 132 15.16 4.22 -1.72
N VAL A 133 14.98 2.99 -2.23
CA VAL A 133 14.47 1.90 -1.40
C VAL A 133 15.50 1.47 -0.34
N LYS A 134 16.79 1.40 -0.70
CA LYS A 134 17.89 1.05 0.21
C LYS A 134 17.96 1.99 1.41
N ASN A 135 17.76 3.29 1.18
CA ASN A 135 17.84 4.33 2.20
C ASN A 135 16.53 4.55 2.97
N SER A 136 15.45 3.83 2.64
CA SER A 136 14.13 4.01 3.25
C SER A 136 13.65 2.76 3.97
N LYS A 137 13.58 2.84 5.31
CA LYS A 137 13.01 1.78 6.17
C LYS A 137 11.51 1.53 5.96
N LYS A 138 10.84 2.43 5.22
CA LYS A 138 9.40 2.45 4.97
C LYS A 138 9.07 2.23 3.49
N ALA A 139 10.08 2.02 2.65
CA ALA A 139 9.86 1.70 1.26
C ALA A 139 9.27 0.29 1.11
N GLY A 140 8.24 0.19 0.30
CA GLY A 140 7.66 -1.06 -0.16
C GLY A 140 7.26 -0.96 -1.62
N VAL A 141 6.67 -2.02 -2.13
CA VAL A 141 6.10 -2.09 -3.49
C VAL A 141 4.64 -2.49 -3.40
N VAL A 142 3.79 -1.92 -4.26
CA VAL A 142 2.43 -2.42 -4.51
C VAL A 142 2.54 -3.76 -5.23
N SER A 143 2.47 -4.86 -4.49
CA SER A 143 2.71 -6.21 -5.00
C SER A 143 1.44 -6.92 -5.44
N LYS A 144 0.27 -6.47 -4.98
CA LYS A 144 -1.03 -6.91 -5.48
C LYS A 144 -1.98 -5.72 -5.57
N ILE A 145 -2.84 -5.74 -6.57
CA ILE A 145 -4.01 -4.85 -6.67
C ILE A 145 -5.28 -5.67 -6.83
N VAL A 146 -6.38 -5.11 -6.35
CA VAL A 146 -7.73 -5.63 -6.54
C VAL A 146 -8.53 -4.57 -7.26
N MET A 147 -9.05 -4.93 -8.43
CA MET A 147 -9.53 -3.94 -9.39
C MET A 147 -10.75 -4.39 -10.17
N VAL A 148 -11.45 -3.40 -10.71
CA VAL A 148 -12.51 -3.53 -11.70
C VAL A 148 -12.03 -2.84 -12.98
N SER A 149 -12.19 -3.49 -14.13
CA SER A 149 -11.94 -2.85 -15.43
C SER A 149 -13.11 -1.94 -15.81
N LYS A 150 -12.84 -0.75 -16.37
CA LYS A 150 -13.88 0.11 -16.94
C LYS A 150 -14.40 -0.41 -18.28
N SER A 151 -13.58 -1.17 -18.99
CA SER A 151 -13.91 -1.85 -20.26
C SER A 151 -14.15 -3.34 -20.03
N ALA A 152 -14.98 -3.95 -20.87
CA ALA A 152 -15.15 -5.41 -20.85
C ALA A 152 -13.84 -6.06 -21.29
N VAL A 153 -13.15 -6.71 -20.36
CA VAL A 153 -11.94 -7.49 -20.64
C VAL A 153 -12.21 -8.92 -20.19
N SER A 154 -12.02 -9.86 -21.10
CA SER A 154 -12.06 -11.29 -20.78
C SER A 154 -10.63 -11.83 -20.71
N PHE A 155 -10.34 -12.59 -19.67
CA PHE A 155 -9.10 -13.37 -19.55
C PHE A 155 -9.34 -14.86 -19.81
N GLU A 156 -10.45 -15.19 -20.46
CA GLU A 156 -10.72 -16.55 -20.92
C GLU A 156 -9.58 -17.04 -21.81
N ASN A 157 -9.10 -18.26 -21.56
CA ASN A 157 -7.95 -18.87 -22.26
C ASN A 157 -6.59 -18.17 -22.03
N MET A 158 -6.48 -17.26 -21.05
CA MET A 158 -5.17 -16.73 -20.64
C MET A 158 -4.25 -17.88 -20.20
N THR A 159 -3.01 -17.89 -20.72
CA THR A 159 -1.96 -18.79 -20.24
C THR A 159 -0.87 -18.05 -19.48
N SER A 160 -0.68 -16.75 -19.75
CA SER A 160 0.30 -15.92 -19.03
C SER A 160 -0.08 -14.45 -19.02
N ALA A 161 0.44 -13.72 -18.04
CA ALA A 161 0.31 -12.28 -17.95
C ALA A 161 1.62 -11.67 -17.43
N PHE A 162 1.93 -10.46 -17.89
CA PHE A 162 3.15 -9.76 -17.53
C PHE A 162 2.88 -8.28 -17.29
N LEU A 163 3.52 -7.72 -16.26
CA LEU A 163 3.69 -6.30 -16.07
C LEU A 163 4.82 -5.84 -16.99
N GLU A 164 4.52 -4.87 -17.85
CA GLU A 164 5.42 -4.34 -18.87
C GLU A 164 5.38 -2.81 -18.85
N GLU A 165 6.44 -2.18 -19.36
CA GLU A 165 6.52 -0.74 -19.53
C GLU A 165 6.36 -0.38 -21.01
N ILE A 166 5.31 0.37 -21.33
CA ILE A 166 5.02 0.87 -22.68
C ILE A 166 4.91 2.39 -22.59
N GLU A 167 5.73 3.11 -23.35
CA GLU A 167 5.74 4.59 -23.38
C GLU A 167 5.86 5.22 -21.98
N ASN A 168 6.72 4.66 -21.13
CA ASN A 168 6.92 5.06 -19.71
C ASN A 168 5.68 4.88 -18.82
N GLN A 169 4.76 3.99 -19.21
CA GLN A 169 3.61 3.61 -18.41
C GLN A 169 3.60 2.11 -18.19
N TYR A 170 3.36 1.71 -16.95
CA TYR A 170 3.12 0.31 -16.68
C TYR A 170 1.76 -0.14 -17.21
N VAL A 171 1.75 -1.31 -17.82
CA VAL A 171 0.56 -2.02 -18.28
C VAL A 171 0.64 -3.49 -17.89
N VAL A 172 -0.50 -4.16 -17.84
CA VAL A 172 -0.53 -5.62 -17.75
C VAL A 172 -0.96 -6.19 -19.10
N ASN A 173 -0.03 -6.85 -19.78
CA ASN A 173 -0.32 -7.57 -21.01
C ASN A 173 -0.68 -9.02 -20.67
N VAL A 174 -1.76 -9.50 -21.29
CA VAL A 174 -2.30 -10.84 -21.10
C VAL A 174 -2.19 -11.61 -22.41
N TYR A 175 -1.70 -12.84 -22.33
CA TYR A 175 -1.36 -13.66 -23.48
C TYR A 175 -2.04 -15.04 -23.44
N ASN A 176 -2.39 -15.53 -24.63
CA ASN A 176 -2.66 -16.95 -24.89
C ASN A 176 -1.48 -17.51 -25.69
N ASN A 177 -0.59 -18.18 -24.97
CA ASN A 177 0.72 -18.60 -25.45
C ASN A 177 1.56 -17.38 -25.85
N GLU A 178 1.70 -17.11 -27.16
CA GLU A 178 2.47 -15.99 -27.71
C GLU A 178 1.56 -14.88 -28.27
N GLU A 179 0.25 -15.11 -28.37
CA GLU A 179 -0.70 -14.14 -28.87
C GLU A 179 -1.14 -13.19 -27.74
N LEU A 180 -1.01 -11.89 -27.98
CA LEU A 180 -1.50 -10.85 -27.07
C LEU A 180 -3.04 -10.82 -27.12
N LEU A 181 -3.69 -11.18 -26.02
CA LEU A 181 -5.16 -11.14 -25.88
C LEU A 181 -5.67 -9.75 -25.50
N ALA A 182 -5.00 -9.11 -24.54
CA ALA A 182 -5.44 -7.84 -23.98
C ALA A 182 -4.28 -7.08 -23.34
N THR A 183 -4.41 -5.76 -23.33
CA THR A 183 -3.54 -4.84 -22.59
C THR A 183 -4.40 -4.08 -21.58
N LEU A 184 -4.03 -4.17 -20.31
CA LEU A 184 -4.68 -3.44 -19.22
C LEU A 184 -3.85 -2.21 -18.86
N SER A 185 -4.35 -1.03 -19.21
CA SER A 185 -3.79 0.23 -18.71
C SER A 185 -4.30 0.54 -17.31
N PHE A 186 -3.42 0.92 -16.38
CA PHE A 186 -3.83 1.34 -15.03
C PHE A 186 -4.73 2.59 -15.02
N SER A 187 -4.79 3.34 -16.12
CA SER A 187 -5.71 4.47 -16.29
C SER A 187 -7.17 4.05 -16.54
N GLU A 188 -7.38 2.84 -17.06
CA GLU A 188 -8.68 2.29 -17.45
C GLU A 188 -9.29 1.38 -16.38
N ILE A 189 -8.66 1.29 -15.21
CA ILE A 189 -9.15 0.43 -14.13
C ILE A 189 -9.54 1.27 -12.91
N VAL A 190 -10.26 0.62 -12.00
CA VAL A 190 -10.59 1.15 -10.69
C VAL A 190 -10.02 0.20 -9.64
N VAL A 191 -8.95 0.62 -8.98
CA VAL A 191 -8.33 -0.13 -7.87
C VAL A 191 -9.07 0.19 -6.57
N PHE A 192 -9.62 -0.82 -5.90
CA PHE A 192 -10.36 -0.65 -4.64
C PHE A 192 -9.73 -1.38 -3.46
N ASP A 193 -8.71 -2.20 -3.70
CA ASP A 193 -7.86 -2.76 -2.64
C ASP A 193 -6.46 -3.05 -3.20
N TYR A 194 -5.46 -3.19 -2.33
CA TYR A 194 -4.07 -3.51 -2.75
C TYR A 194 -3.26 -4.19 -1.65
N GLN A 195 -2.07 -4.70 -1.94
CA GLN A 195 -1.14 -5.22 -0.94
C GLN A 195 0.22 -4.57 -1.14
N ILE A 196 0.93 -4.35 -0.04
CA ILE A 196 2.31 -3.89 -0.05
C ILE A 196 3.22 -5.02 0.39
N SER A 197 4.29 -5.25 -0.37
CA SER A 197 5.41 -6.08 0.03
C SER A 197 6.64 -5.21 0.30
N PHE A 198 7.61 -5.77 1.02
CA PHE A 198 8.79 -5.08 1.51
C PHE A 198 10.06 -5.80 1.10
N PHE A 199 11.08 -5.02 0.77
CA PHE A 199 12.37 -5.48 0.30
C PHE A 199 13.20 -6.18 1.38
N CYS A 200 13.93 -7.20 0.97
CA CYS A 200 14.93 -7.91 1.76
C CYS A 200 16.29 -7.80 1.06
N TYR A 201 17.28 -7.35 1.82
CA TYR A 201 18.59 -7.00 1.33
C TYR A 201 19.58 -8.12 1.60
N GLY A 202 20.54 -8.29 0.69
CA GLY A 202 21.68 -9.17 0.86
C GLY A 202 22.90 -8.58 0.18
N LYS A 203 23.99 -9.36 0.13
CA LYS A 203 25.22 -8.97 -0.55
C LYS A 203 25.42 -9.82 -1.79
N ASN A 204 25.66 -9.18 -2.92
CA ASN A 204 26.03 -9.89 -4.14
C ASN A 204 27.49 -10.37 -4.09
N GLN A 205 27.96 -11.03 -5.15
CA GLN A 205 29.34 -11.52 -5.28
C GLN A 205 30.40 -10.41 -5.21
N ARG A 206 30.02 -9.15 -5.47
CA ARG A 206 30.88 -7.96 -5.38
C ARG A 206 30.80 -7.28 -4.00
N ASN A 207 30.18 -7.93 -3.01
CA ASN A 207 29.97 -7.40 -1.65
C ASN A 207 29.12 -6.10 -1.62
N GLN A 208 28.35 -5.84 -2.67
CA GLN A 208 27.43 -4.70 -2.75
C GLN A 208 26.08 -5.09 -2.15
N VAL A 209 25.47 -4.17 -1.40
CA VAL A 209 24.13 -4.35 -0.85
C VAL A 209 23.10 -4.21 -1.97
N VAL A 210 22.33 -5.27 -2.20
CA VAL A 210 21.31 -5.34 -3.25
C VAL A 210 20.01 -5.93 -2.69
N ILE A 211 18.90 -5.67 -3.36
CA ILE A 211 17.63 -6.35 -3.10
C ILE A 211 17.76 -7.77 -3.61
N MET A 212 17.46 -8.77 -2.79
CA MET A 212 17.53 -10.18 -3.19
C MET A 212 16.20 -10.91 -3.07
N ASP A 213 15.23 -10.31 -2.37
CA ASP A 213 13.93 -10.90 -2.10
C ASP A 213 12.90 -9.81 -1.74
N ILE A 214 11.63 -10.12 -1.92
CA ILE A 214 10.49 -9.25 -1.66
C ILE A 214 9.47 -10.07 -0.89
N VAL A 215 9.07 -9.61 0.28
CA VAL A 215 8.17 -10.39 1.14
C VAL A 215 6.98 -9.56 1.57
N GLU A 216 5.84 -10.22 1.71
CA GLU A 216 4.59 -9.60 2.14
C GLU A 216 4.73 -8.86 3.47
N GLU A 217 3.85 -7.88 3.68
CA GLU A 217 3.72 -7.20 4.97
C GLU A 217 3.56 -8.20 6.13
N GLY A 218 4.29 -7.95 7.22
CA GLY A 218 4.28 -8.81 8.41
C GLY A 218 5.20 -10.04 8.30
N LYS A 219 5.64 -10.43 7.10
CA LYS A 219 6.65 -11.50 6.94
C LYS A 219 8.06 -10.98 7.23
N SER A 220 8.90 -11.88 7.74
CA SER A 220 10.32 -11.59 8.01
C SER A 220 11.20 -12.02 6.84
N CYS A 221 12.28 -11.28 6.59
CA CYS A 221 13.31 -11.70 5.64
C CYS A 221 13.95 -13.01 6.10
N LYS A 222 14.07 -13.97 5.18
CA LYS A 222 14.73 -15.24 5.48
C LYS A 222 16.24 -15.02 5.59
N ARG A 223 16.85 -15.48 6.68
CA ARG A 223 18.32 -15.39 6.82
C ARG A 223 19.02 -16.07 5.65
N PRO A 224 20.13 -15.50 5.12
CA PRO A 224 20.92 -14.39 5.68
C PRO A 224 20.45 -12.98 5.28
N LEU A 225 19.29 -12.83 4.64
CA LEU A 225 18.78 -11.53 4.20
C LEU A 225 18.33 -10.67 5.39
N GLU A 226 18.43 -9.36 5.21
CA GLU A 226 18.09 -8.37 6.22
C GLU A 226 17.01 -7.41 5.74
N ARG A 227 16.12 -7.01 6.64
CA ARG A 227 15.08 -5.99 6.36
C ARG A 227 15.67 -4.59 6.13
N LYS A 228 16.83 -4.32 6.74
CA LYS A 228 17.48 -3.01 6.72
C LYS A 228 18.83 -3.14 6.03
N ALA A 229 19.00 -2.44 4.91
CA ALA A 229 20.26 -2.39 4.16
C ALA A 229 21.45 -1.98 5.05
N GLU A 230 21.26 -0.99 5.92
CA GLU A 230 22.26 -0.48 6.88
C GLU A 230 22.98 -1.58 7.68
N LYS A 231 22.28 -2.68 8.02
CA LYS A 231 22.89 -3.79 8.78
C LYS A 231 23.98 -4.52 8.01
N LEU A 232 23.92 -4.49 6.68
CA LEU A 232 24.89 -5.11 5.79
C LEU A 232 26.05 -4.17 5.44
N GLU A 233 25.85 -2.86 5.60
CA GLU A 233 26.88 -1.83 5.39
C GLU A 233 27.84 -1.69 6.57
N THR A 234 27.48 -2.25 7.73
CA THR A 234 28.36 -2.27 8.90
C THR A 234 29.59 -3.13 8.60
N ILE A 235 30.65 -2.49 8.11
CA ILE A 235 32.00 -3.02 8.14
C ILE A 235 32.25 -3.40 9.60
N LYS A 236 32.53 -4.68 9.88
CA LYS A 236 33.29 -5.06 11.07
C LYS A 236 34.62 -4.29 10.96
N LYS A 237 34.67 -3.09 11.54
CA LYS A 237 35.93 -2.46 11.95
C LYS A 237 36.48 -3.35 13.07
N LEU A 238 37.02 -4.49 12.69
CA LEU A 238 37.78 -5.39 13.56
C LEU A 238 39.20 -5.44 13.03
N ILE A 239 39.79 -4.27 12.84
CA ILE A 239 41.23 -4.11 12.81
C ILE A 239 41.51 -2.83 13.60
N ASP A 240 41.44 -2.95 14.92
CA ASP A 240 42.27 -2.12 15.79
C ASP A 240 43.69 -2.67 15.62
N TYR A 241 44.56 -1.87 15.00
CA TYR A 241 46.01 -2.08 14.97
C TYR A 241 46.65 -1.37 16.16
#